data_AF-A0A968MX03-F1
#
_entry.id   AF-A0A968MX03-F1
#
_cell.length_a   1.000
_cell.length_b   1.000
_cell.length_c   1.000
_cell.angle_alpha   90.00
_cell.angle_beta   90.00
_cell.angle_gamma   90.00
#
_symmetry.space_group_name_H-M   'P 1'
#
loop_
_entity.id
_entity.type
_entity.pdbx_description
1 polymer ?
#
loop_
_entity_poly.entity_id
_entity_poly.type
_entity_poly.pdbx_seq_one_letter_code
_entity_poly.pdbx_strand_id
1 'polypeptide(L)'
;MKNITFCLIGITMLLASCKKENNVIIPELQISGTEVTEGNSATTLATITVTLSEPTSGEISFTVSTEDGTAKDGLEYEAISSMEIKIAAGETSKKIEIQIMADEFLEFNKYFKVKVDNVVGATVLNNSAFVNILDNDTYTPVSDAEGVITPDTYPGMSLVWSDEFTDAQLNTAYWKYEKGAGGWGNNELQNYSDSQNNVFLQDGKLNIKPIKEGSGYTSGRIITSGKKEFKYGRIDIRAKLPYGKRNLASFVDAW
;
A
#
# COMPACT_ATOMS: atom_id res chain seq x y z
N MET A 1 7.84 -106.97 -11.44
CA MET A 1 7.86 -105.56 -11.87
C MET A 1 6.51 -104.94 -11.52
N LYS A 2 6.44 -104.15 -10.44
CA LYS A 2 5.22 -103.45 -10.00
C LYS A 2 5.52 -101.96 -10.10
N ASN A 3 4.74 -101.24 -10.91
CA ASN A 3 4.93 -99.82 -11.19
C ASN A 3 4.51 -98.98 -9.99
N ILE A 4 5.43 -98.15 -9.50
CA ILE A 4 5.20 -97.15 -8.47
C ILE A 4 4.68 -95.89 -9.17
N THR A 5 3.44 -95.51 -8.87
CA THR A 5 2.85 -94.25 -9.34
C THR A 5 3.23 -93.14 -8.35
N PHE A 6 4.04 -92.19 -8.78
CA PHE A 6 4.35 -90.97 -8.03
C PHE A 6 3.21 -89.97 -8.22
N CYS A 7 2.55 -89.58 -7.13
CA CYS A 7 1.59 -88.48 -7.10
C CYS A 7 2.35 -87.18 -6.86
N LEU A 8 2.47 -86.34 -7.89
CA LEU A 8 3.06 -84.99 -7.79
C LEU A 8 2.02 -84.07 -7.14
N ILE A 9 2.22 -83.72 -5.86
CA ILE A 9 1.44 -82.67 -5.19
C ILE A 9 2.02 -81.33 -5.65
N GLY A 10 1.32 -80.66 -6.56
CA GLY A 10 1.64 -79.29 -6.95
C GLY A 10 1.31 -78.33 -5.81
N ILE A 11 2.34 -77.78 -5.17
CA ILE A 11 2.19 -76.64 -4.25
C ILE A 11 1.90 -75.40 -5.10
N THR A 12 0.65 -74.97 -5.10
CA THR A 12 0.26 -73.67 -5.65
C THR A 12 0.66 -72.60 -4.64
N MET A 13 1.77 -71.89 -4.88
CA MET A 13 2.08 -70.67 -4.14
C MET A 13 1.02 -69.62 -4.46
N LEU A 14 0.11 -69.36 -3.52
CA LEU A 14 -0.66 -68.12 -3.51
C LEU A 14 0.33 -66.97 -3.26
N LEU A 15 0.66 -66.23 -4.31
CA LEU A 15 1.21 -64.88 -4.16
C LEU A 15 0.08 -64.02 -3.59
N ALA A 16 0.07 -63.84 -2.27
CA ALA A 16 -0.68 -62.76 -1.65
C ALA A 16 -0.07 -61.45 -2.16
N SER A 17 -0.66 -60.87 -3.20
CA SER A 17 -0.43 -59.49 -3.55
C SER A 17 -0.91 -58.67 -2.35
N CYS A 18 0.02 -58.22 -1.52
CA CYS A 18 -0.23 -57.10 -0.62
C CYS A 18 -0.72 -55.94 -1.49
N LYS A 19 -2.04 -55.71 -1.53
CA LYS A 19 -2.56 -54.39 -1.86
C LYS A 19 -1.94 -53.47 -0.83
N LYS A 20 -0.88 -52.75 -1.22
CA LYS A 20 -0.46 -51.56 -0.51
C LYS A 20 -1.71 -50.69 -0.49
N GLU A 21 -2.35 -50.56 0.67
CA GLU A 21 -3.33 -49.50 0.84
C GLU A 21 -2.55 -48.24 0.49
N ASN A 22 -2.88 -47.64 -0.65
CA ASN A 22 -2.38 -46.31 -0.99
C ASN A 22 -3.02 -45.40 0.03
N ASN A 23 -2.34 -45.24 1.17
CA ASN A 23 -2.75 -44.33 2.20
C ASN A 23 -2.75 -42.96 1.54
N VAL A 24 -3.94 -42.42 1.28
CA VAL A 24 -4.09 -41.15 0.56
C VAL A 24 -3.55 -40.09 1.51
N ILE A 25 -2.34 -39.63 1.23
CA ILE A 25 -1.72 -38.54 1.95
C ILE A 25 -2.44 -37.26 1.53
N ILE A 26 -3.12 -36.62 2.48
CA ILE A 26 -3.75 -35.30 2.32
C ILE A 26 -2.86 -34.31 3.08
N PRO A 27 -2.01 -33.54 2.39
CA PRO A 27 -1.14 -32.58 3.06
C PRO A 27 -1.94 -31.38 3.56
N GLU A 28 -1.33 -30.65 4.49
CA GLU A 28 -1.84 -29.37 4.97
C GLU A 28 -1.20 -28.21 4.19
N LEU A 29 -2.04 -27.36 3.60
CA LEU A 29 -1.65 -26.18 2.85
C LEU A 29 -1.52 -24.98 3.79
N GLN A 30 -0.42 -24.24 3.63
CA GLN A 30 -0.24 -22.93 4.25
C GLN A 30 0.33 -21.93 3.24
N ILE A 31 -0.02 -20.66 3.43
CA ILE A 31 0.56 -19.52 2.73
C ILE A 31 1.39 -18.68 3.71
N SER A 32 2.58 -18.28 3.27
CA SER A 32 3.49 -17.45 4.05
C SER A 32 3.55 -16.05 3.44
N GLY A 33 3.44 -15.02 4.27
CA GLY A 33 3.62 -13.63 3.84
C GLY A 33 5.03 -13.34 3.35
N THR A 34 5.19 -12.19 2.73
CA THR A 34 6.48 -11.74 2.18
C THR A 34 6.66 -10.24 2.36
N GLU A 35 7.90 -9.79 2.28
CA GLU A 35 8.26 -8.38 2.23
C GLU A 35 9.01 -8.13 0.92
N VAL A 36 8.70 -7.01 0.28
CA VAL A 36 9.30 -6.60 -0.98
C VAL A 36 9.62 -5.14 -0.89
N THR A 37 10.84 -4.77 -1.26
CA THR A 37 11.18 -3.37 -1.48
C THR A 37 10.67 -2.96 -2.85
N GLU A 38 9.89 -1.89 -2.94
CA GLU A 38 9.25 -1.48 -4.20
C GLU A 38 10.27 -1.16 -5.29
N GLY A 39 11.41 -0.56 -4.91
CA GLY A 39 12.45 -0.13 -5.84
C GLY A 39 12.05 1.14 -6.59
N ASN A 40 12.92 1.61 -7.48
CA ASN A 40 12.70 2.85 -8.24
C ASN A 40 12.33 2.56 -9.72
N SER A 41 11.95 1.33 -10.02
CA SER A 41 11.58 0.87 -11.36
C SER A 41 10.08 0.76 -11.48
N ALA A 42 9.51 0.97 -12.67
CA ALA A 42 8.05 1.00 -12.84
C ALA A 42 7.31 -0.22 -12.28
N THR A 43 7.96 -1.39 -12.23
CA THR A 43 7.43 -2.59 -11.55
C THR A 43 8.52 -3.41 -10.88
N THR A 44 8.17 -4.01 -9.74
CA THR A 44 8.93 -5.05 -9.02
C THR A 44 8.01 -6.25 -8.74
N LEU A 45 8.56 -7.45 -8.56
CA LEU A 45 7.76 -8.65 -8.25
C LEU A 45 7.82 -9.01 -6.77
N ALA A 46 6.66 -9.03 -6.11
CA ALA A 46 6.50 -9.71 -4.83
C ALA A 46 6.31 -11.21 -5.08
N THR A 47 7.08 -12.04 -4.39
CA THR A 47 6.91 -13.50 -4.44
C THR A 47 6.31 -14.00 -3.15
N ILE A 48 5.09 -14.52 -3.21
CA ILE A 48 4.44 -15.21 -2.09
C ILE A 48 4.53 -16.72 -2.31
N THR A 49 4.70 -17.49 -1.22
CA THR A 49 4.88 -18.94 -1.31
C THR A 49 3.76 -19.67 -0.58
N VAL A 50 3.12 -20.58 -1.31
CA VAL A 50 2.23 -21.60 -0.75
C VAL A 50 3.04 -22.88 -0.55
N THR A 51 2.95 -23.49 0.63
CA THR A 51 3.67 -24.72 0.98
C THR A 51 2.73 -25.80 1.49
N LEU A 52 3.15 -27.05 1.34
CA LEU A 52 2.46 -28.24 1.83
C LEU A 52 3.30 -28.88 2.94
N SER A 53 2.63 -29.45 3.95
CA SER A 53 3.29 -30.18 5.06
C SER A 53 4.12 -31.38 4.59
N GLU A 54 3.73 -31.99 3.46
CA GLU A 54 4.38 -33.14 2.85
C GLU A 54 4.07 -33.22 1.35
N PRO A 55 4.83 -34.00 0.55
CA PRO A 55 4.58 -34.16 -0.87
C PRO A 55 3.19 -34.74 -1.14
N THR A 56 2.47 -34.17 -2.09
CA THR A 56 1.15 -34.68 -2.46
C THR A 56 1.24 -35.93 -3.33
N SER A 57 0.33 -36.89 -3.11
CA SER A 57 0.19 -38.11 -3.91
C SER A 57 -0.62 -37.90 -5.21
N GLY A 58 -1.30 -36.75 -5.34
CA GLY A 58 -2.06 -36.32 -6.52
C GLY A 58 -1.91 -34.83 -6.80
N GLU A 59 -2.59 -34.29 -7.81
CA GLU A 59 -2.61 -32.84 -8.06
C GLU A 59 -3.46 -32.14 -6.98
N ILE A 60 -2.96 -30.99 -6.48
CA ILE A 60 -3.72 -30.07 -5.62
C ILE A 60 -4.06 -28.84 -6.45
N SER A 61 -5.29 -28.34 -6.30
CA SER A 61 -5.74 -27.10 -6.94
C SER A 61 -6.36 -26.14 -5.91
N PHE A 62 -6.18 -24.85 -6.13
CA PHE A 62 -6.80 -23.78 -5.35
C PHE A 62 -6.88 -22.50 -6.18
N THR A 63 -7.63 -21.50 -5.71
CA THR A 63 -7.66 -20.16 -6.30
C THR A 63 -6.97 -19.15 -5.41
N VAL A 64 -6.28 -18.19 -6.01
CA VAL A 64 -5.65 -17.06 -5.33
C VAL A 64 -6.38 -15.77 -5.69
N SER A 65 -6.61 -14.92 -4.70
CA SER A 65 -7.08 -13.54 -4.89
C SER A 65 -6.33 -12.57 -3.99
N THR A 66 -6.35 -11.28 -4.32
CA THR A 66 -5.81 -10.20 -3.48
C THR A 66 -6.93 -9.33 -2.90
N GLU A 67 -6.64 -8.69 -1.78
CA GLU A 67 -7.53 -7.72 -1.12
C GLU A 67 -6.69 -6.53 -0.64
N ASP A 68 -7.18 -5.33 -0.94
CA ASP A 68 -6.56 -4.08 -0.53
C ASP A 68 -6.31 -4.01 0.99
N GLY A 69 -5.13 -3.49 1.32
CA GLY A 69 -4.82 -3.00 2.66
C GLY A 69 -4.64 -1.48 2.61
N THR A 70 -3.48 -1.01 3.07
CA THR A 70 -3.04 0.37 2.81
C THR A 70 -2.52 0.54 1.38
N ALA A 71 -2.01 -0.54 0.75
CA ALA A 71 -1.80 -0.61 -0.68
C ALA A 71 -3.12 -0.85 -1.41
N LYS A 72 -3.28 -0.20 -2.57
CA LYS A 72 -4.48 -0.19 -3.42
C LYS A 72 -4.18 -0.76 -4.80
N ASP A 73 -5.15 -1.51 -5.31
CA ASP A 73 -5.15 -2.01 -6.68
C ASP A 73 -4.97 -0.86 -7.68
N GLY A 74 -4.07 -1.05 -8.63
CA GLY A 74 -3.78 -0.08 -9.69
C GLY A 74 -3.05 1.18 -9.21
N LEU A 75 -2.61 1.23 -7.95
CA LEU A 75 -1.69 2.24 -7.43
C LEU A 75 -0.37 1.63 -6.98
N GLU A 76 -0.42 0.65 -6.07
CA GLU A 76 0.81 0.03 -5.51
C GLU A 76 1.00 -1.42 -5.92
N TYR A 77 -0.05 -2.08 -6.41
CA TYR A 77 0.04 -3.45 -6.91
C TYR A 77 -1.05 -3.73 -7.96
N GLU A 78 -0.84 -4.75 -8.78
CA GLU A 78 -1.87 -5.25 -9.71
C GLU A 78 -2.71 -6.35 -9.03
N ALA A 79 -4.01 -6.12 -8.83
CA ALA A 79 -4.85 -7.08 -8.14
C ALA A 79 -5.08 -8.37 -8.94
N ILE A 80 -5.04 -9.49 -8.22
CA ILE A 80 -5.49 -10.78 -8.71
C ILE A 80 -6.92 -10.97 -8.25
N SER A 81 -7.88 -10.88 -9.18
CA SER A 81 -9.30 -11.10 -8.87
C SER A 81 -9.61 -12.57 -8.56
N SER A 82 -9.09 -13.49 -9.36
CA SER A 82 -9.09 -14.94 -9.12
C SER A 82 -8.14 -15.64 -10.10
N MET A 83 -7.15 -16.37 -9.58
CA MET A 83 -6.20 -17.14 -10.38
C MET A 83 -6.18 -18.59 -9.90
N GLU A 84 -6.43 -19.55 -10.80
CA GLU A 84 -6.28 -20.97 -10.49
C GLU A 84 -4.80 -21.36 -10.42
N ILE A 85 -4.41 -22.03 -9.34
CA ILE A 85 -3.07 -22.53 -9.08
C ILE A 85 -3.11 -24.04 -8.88
N LYS A 86 -2.08 -24.72 -9.40
CA LYS A 86 -1.90 -26.17 -9.27
C LYS A 86 -0.52 -26.51 -8.72
N ILE A 87 -0.49 -27.44 -7.77
CA ILE A 87 0.72 -28.09 -7.25
C ILE A 87 0.70 -29.54 -7.75
N ALA A 88 1.72 -29.92 -8.52
CA ALA A 88 1.78 -31.24 -9.13
C ALA A 88 2.09 -32.33 -8.08
N ALA A 89 1.76 -33.58 -8.41
CA ALA A 89 2.13 -34.73 -7.59
C ALA A 89 3.65 -34.73 -7.30
N GLY A 90 4.02 -34.91 -6.03
CA GLY A 90 5.42 -34.88 -5.57
C GLY A 90 6.01 -33.50 -5.26
N GLU A 91 5.32 -32.40 -5.61
CA GLU A 91 5.73 -31.05 -5.22
C GLU A 91 5.23 -30.70 -3.80
N THR A 92 5.93 -29.79 -3.13
CA THR A 92 5.56 -29.30 -1.78
C THR A 92 5.39 -27.78 -1.71
N SER A 93 5.58 -27.06 -2.82
CA SER A 93 5.42 -25.61 -2.81
C SER A 93 5.09 -25.04 -4.18
N LYS A 94 4.47 -23.86 -4.17
CA LYS A 94 4.27 -23.02 -5.35
C LYS A 94 4.60 -21.57 -5.01
N LYS A 95 5.27 -20.91 -5.95
CA LYS A 95 5.48 -19.46 -5.92
C LYS A 95 4.39 -18.78 -6.74
N ILE A 96 3.86 -17.68 -6.22
CA ILE A 96 2.93 -16.79 -6.90
C ILE A 96 3.60 -15.43 -6.95
N GLU A 97 3.69 -14.87 -8.15
CA GLU A 97 4.29 -13.56 -8.40
C GLU A 97 3.20 -12.52 -8.56
N ILE A 98 3.35 -11.38 -7.88
CA ILE A 98 2.41 -10.27 -7.88
C ILE A 98 3.19 -9.02 -8.26
N GLN A 99 2.68 -8.27 -9.24
CA GLN A 99 3.32 -7.02 -9.66
C GLN A 99 3.10 -5.95 -8.61
N ILE A 100 4.19 -5.34 -8.17
CA ILE A 100 4.25 -4.15 -7.34
C ILE A 100 4.56 -2.98 -8.27
N MET A 101 3.76 -1.93 -8.19
CA MET A 101 4.02 -0.69 -8.91
C MET A 101 4.85 0.19 -8.00
N ALA A 102 6.02 0.58 -8.48
CA ALA A 102 6.94 1.43 -7.73
C ALA A 102 7.00 2.82 -8.34
N ASP A 103 7.33 3.80 -7.52
CA ASP A 103 7.66 5.14 -7.96
C ASP A 103 8.94 5.66 -7.29
N GLU A 104 9.14 6.98 -7.28
CA GLU A 104 10.31 7.60 -6.63
C GLU A 104 9.87 8.58 -5.52
N PHE A 105 8.62 8.47 -5.07
CA PHE A 105 8.03 9.38 -4.11
C PHE A 105 8.12 8.81 -2.73
N LEU A 106 8.79 9.55 -1.85
CA LEU A 106 8.80 9.22 -0.43
C LEU A 106 7.38 9.02 0.10
N GLU A 107 7.13 7.79 0.54
CA GLU A 107 5.89 7.35 1.13
C GLU A 107 6.11 6.54 2.41
N PHE A 108 5.04 5.91 2.92
CA PHE A 108 5.12 5.00 4.06
C PHE A 108 5.01 3.58 3.54
N ASN A 109 5.63 2.62 4.23
CA ASN A 109 5.41 1.21 3.95
C ASN A 109 3.91 0.87 3.92
N LYS A 110 3.52 0.15 2.88
CA LYS A 110 2.13 -0.27 2.64
C LYS A 110 2.01 -1.79 2.67
N TYR A 111 0.78 -2.28 2.70
CA TYR A 111 0.51 -3.72 2.62
C TYR A 111 -0.80 -4.01 1.91
N PHE A 112 -0.90 -5.20 1.34
CA PHE A 112 -2.15 -5.82 0.89
C PHE A 112 -2.18 -7.29 1.34
N LYS A 113 -3.34 -7.93 1.20
CA LYS A 113 -3.56 -9.32 1.62
C LYS A 113 -3.74 -10.23 0.41
N VAL A 114 -3.16 -11.43 0.49
CA VAL A 114 -3.38 -12.52 -0.47
C VAL A 114 -4.23 -13.59 0.21
N LYS A 115 -5.24 -14.10 -0.50
CA LYS A 115 -6.16 -15.14 -0.04
C LYS A 115 -6.07 -16.38 -0.93
N VAL A 116 -6.20 -17.53 -0.31
CA VAL A 116 -6.30 -18.85 -0.94
C VAL A 116 -7.69 -19.41 -0.65
N ASP A 117 -8.40 -19.78 -1.71
CA ASP A 117 -9.77 -20.29 -1.65
C ASP A 117 -9.91 -21.55 -2.55
N ASN A 118 -11.07 -22.20 -2.49
CA ASN A 118 -11.41 -23.35 -3.35
C ASN A 118 -10.35 -24.49 -3.35
N VAL A 119 -9.73 -24.76 -2.20
CA VAL A 119 -8.68 -25.78 -2.07
C VAL A 119 -9.27 -27.19 -2.25
N VAL A 120 -8.66 -27.97 -3.15
CA VAL A 120 -8.99 -29.37 -3.42
C VAL A 120 -7.72 -30.21 -3.31
N GLY A 121 -7.79 -31.31 -2.57
CA GLY A 121 -6.67 -32.25 -2.41
C GLY A 121 -5.75 -31.97 -1.20
N ALA A 122 -6.05 -30.95 -0.39
CA ALA A 122 -5.32 -30.61 0.83
C ALA A 122 -6.27 -30.12 1.93
N THR A 123 -5.86 -30.22 3.19
CA THR A 123 -6.45 -29.43 4.30
C THR A 123 -5.79 -28.06 4.34
N VAL A 124 -6.34 -27.10 5.09
CA VAL A 124 -5.85 -25.71 5.10
C VAL A 124 -5.48 -25.31 6.53
N LEU A 125 -4.21 -25.01 6.77
CA LEU A 125 -3.71 -24.48 8.05
C LEU A 125 -4.04 -23.00 8.17
N ASN A 126 -3.70 -22.24 7.13
CA ASN A 126 -4.06 -20.85 6.95
C ASN A 126 -4.33 -20.58 5.47
N ASN A 127 -5.17 -19.59 5.20
CA ASN A 127 -5.64 -19.30 3.85
C ASN A 127 -5.40 -17.85 3.44
N SER A 128 -4.64 -17.09 4.23
CA SER A 128 -4.28 -15.74 3.88
C SER A 128 -2.95 -15.32 4.50
N ALA A 129 -2.30 -14.37 3.84
CA ALA A 129 -1.05 -13.77 4.27
C ALA A 129 -0.93 -12.34 3.76
N PHE A 130 -0.08 -11.54 4.41
CA PHE A 130 0.21 -10.18 3.97
C PHE A 130 1.43 -10.13 3.06
N VAL A 131 1.40 -9.18 2.13
CA VAL A 131 2.57 -8.70 1.41
C VAL A 131 2.85 -7.30 1.92
N ASN A 132 4.02 -7.08 2.52
CA ASN A 132 4.46 -5.74 2.93
C ASN A 132 5.34 -5.15 1.82
N ILE A 133 4.97 -3.96 1.35
CA ILE A 133 5.72 -3.16 0.39
C ILE A 133 6.53 -2.14 1.20
N LEU A 134 7.86 -2.25 1.11
CA LEU A 134 8.80 -1.40 1.80
C LEU A 134 9.22 -0.25 0.87
N ASP A 135 9.03 0.98 1.36
CA ASP A 135 9.54 2.18 0.73
C ASP A 135 11.07 2.22 0.88
N ASN A 136 11.76 2.46 -0.23
CA ASN A 136 13.21 2.69 -0.24
C ASN A 136 13.58 4.03 -0.86
N ASP A 137 12.61 4.94 -0.95
CA ASP A 137 12.81 6.23 -1.55
C ASP A 137 13.47 7.18 -0.57
N THR A 138 14.44 7.91 -1.10
CA THR A 138 15.18 8.87 -0.30
C THR A 138 14.59 10.24 -0.50
N TYR A 139 14.31 10.93 0.60
CA TYR A 139 14.09 12.37 0.55
C TYR A 139 15.34 13.03 -0.06
N THR A 140 15.21 13.61 -1.23
CA THR A 140 16.24 14.47 -1.80
C THR A 140 15.99 15.90 -1.30
N PRO A 141 16.75 16.39 -0.29
CA PRO A 141 16.59 17.75 0.18
C PRO A 141 16.98 18.69 -0.96
N VAL A 142 15.98 19.32 -1.54
CA VAL A 142 16.22 20.36 -2.54
C VAL A 142 16.78 21.57 -1.82
N SER A 143 17.85 22.15 -2.37
CA SER A 143 18.50 23.31 -1.74
C SER A 143 17.48 24.44 -1.51
N ASP A 144 17.66 25.23 -0.44
CA ASP A 144 16.81 26.38 -0.11
C ASP A 144 16.63 27.39 -1.27
N ALA A 145 17.52 27.34 -2.28
CA ALA A 145 17.50 28.19 -3.46
C ALA A 145 16.44 27.77 -4.49
N GLU A 146 16.18 26.47 -4.63
CA GLU A 146 15.22 25.95 -5.62
C GLU A 146 13.92 25.47 -4.97
N GLY A 147 13.94 25.10 -3.68
CA GLY A 147 12.80 24.59 -2.92
C GLY A 147 12.35 23.19 -3.35
N VAL A 148 11.55 22.50 -2.52
CA VAL A 148 11.13 21.11 -2.80
C VAL A 148 10.25 21.01 -4.04
N ILE A 149 10.66 20.26 -5.07
CA ILE A 149 9.80 19.99 -6.22
C ILE A 149 8.78 18.93 -5.80
N THR A 150 7.50 19.29 -5.87
CA THR A 150 6.42 18.32 -5.77
C THR A 150 6.19 17.75 -7.18
N PRO A 151 6.07 16.43 -7.33
CA PRO A 151 5.70 15.80 -8.59
C PRO A 151 4.40 16.35 -9.16
N ASP A 152 4.37 16.62 -10.46
CA ASP A 152 3.18 17.12 -11.14
C ASP A 152 2.15 16.00 -11.43
N THR A 153 2.56 14.74 -11.34
CA THR A 153 1.73 13.56 -11.60
C THR A 153 2.13 12.38 -10.71
N TYR A 154 1.14 11.59 -10.31
CA TYR A 154 1.32 10.34 -9.57
C TYR A 154 0.67 9.19 -10.35
N PRO A 155 1.28 7.98 -10.40
CA PRO A 155 0.67 6.80 -11.02
C PRO A 155 -0.76 6.57 -10.51
N GLY A 156 -1.68 6.31 -11.45
CA GLY A 156 -3.10 6.08 -11.16
C GLY A 156 -3.88 7.25 -10.54
N MET A 157 -3.27 8.43 -10.37
CA MET A 157 -3.96 9.64 -9.93
C MET A 157 -4.13 10.64 -11.06
N SER A 158 -5.18 11.46 -10.96
CA SER A 158 -5.41 12.61 -11.84
C SER A 158 -5.51 13.87 -11.00
N LEU A 159 -4.84 14.95 -11.44
CA LEU A 159 -4.93 16.24 -10.76
C LEU A 159 -6.37 16.76 -10.82
N VAL A 160 -6.99 16.94 -9.66
CA VAL A 160 -8.38 17.43 -9.55
C VAL A 160 -8.43 18.95 -9.34
N TRP A 161 -7.45 19.51 -8.63
CA TRP A 161 -7.38 20.93 -8.34
C TRP A 161 -5.97 21.31 -7.86
N SER A 162 -5.52 22.51 -8.23
CA SER A 162 -4.33 23.16 -7.66
C SER A 162 -4.50 24.68 -7.63
N ASP A 163 -3.62 25.35 -6.88
CA ASP A 163 -3.43 26.80 -6.92
C ASP A 163 -1.93 27.10 -6.82
N GLU A 164 -1.36 27.55 -7.94
CA GLU A 164 0.07 27.90 -8.06
C GLU A 164 0.35 29.35 -7.63
N PHE A 165 -0.67 30.08 -7.15
CA PHE A 165 -0.54 31.44 -6.61
C PHE A 165 0.16 32.44 -7.54
N THR A 166 -0.03 32.28 -8.85
CA THR A 166 0.55 33.14 -9.90
C THR A 166 -0.28 34.42 -10.14
N ASP A 167 -1.51 34.46 -9.64
CA ASP A 167 -2.39 35.62 -9.70
C ASP A 167 -1.85 36.79 -8.87
N ALA A 168 -2.33 38.00 -9.17
CA ALA A 168 -1.96 39.21 -8.41
C ALA A 168 -2.57 39.26 -7.00
N GLN A 169 -3.66 38.53 -6.76
CA GLN A 169 -4.41 38.51 -5.51
C GLN A 169 -4.95 37.10 -5.25
N LEU A 170 -5.27 36.79 -3.99
CA LEU A 170 -5.79 35.49 -3.60
C LEU A 170 -7.09 35.16 -4.36
N ASN A 171 -7.16 33.98 -4.95
CA ASN A 171 -8.37 33.54 -5.65
C ASN A 171 -9.50 33.24 -4.66
N THR A 172 -10.42 34.19 -4.53
CA THR A 172 -11.56 34.06 -3.61
C THR A 172 -12.63 33.10 -4.08
N ALA A 173 -12.53 32.49 -5.28
CA ALA A 173 -13.33 31.33 -5.63
C ALA A 173 -12.83 30.06 -4.92
N TYR A 174 -11.55 30.00 -4.56
CA TYR A 174 -10.92 28.84 -3.90
C TYR A 174 -10.74 29.05 -2.40
N TRP A 175 -10.35 30.26 -2.00
CA TRP A 175 -9.97 30.56 -0.62
C TRP A 175 -10.88 31.58 0.05
N LYS A 176 -11.03 31.45 1.36
CA LYS A 176 -11.72 32.39 2.25
C LYS A 176 -10.76 32.80 3.37
N TYR A 177 -10.76 34.09 3.71
CA TYR A 177 -10.08 34.57 4.91
C TYR A 177 -10.90 34.25 6.17
N GLU A 178 -10.26 33.66 7.16
CA GLU A 178 -10.78 33.64 8.53
C GLU A 178 -10.18 34.80 9.32
N LYS A 179 -11.05 35.63 9.90
CA LYS A 179 -10.66 36.86 10.58
C LYS A 179 -11.05 36.81 12.04
N GLY A 180 -10.24 37.45 12.88
CA GLY A 180 -10.53 37.62 14.30
C GLY A 180 -9.41 37.20 15.24
N ALA A 181 -9.60 37.55 16.50
CA ALA A 181 -8.72 37.22 17.63
C ALA A 181 -9.48 36.33 18.63
N GLY A 182 -8.83 35.97 19.75
CA GLY A 182 -9.48 35.23 20.83
C GLY A 182 -9.03 33.79 20.97
N GLY A 183 -7.82 33.48 20.49
CA GLY A 183 -7.13 32.26 20.88
C GLY A 183 -7.51 30.99 20.15
N TRP A 184 -8.51 30.99 19.27
CA TRP A 184 -8.81 29.91 18.29
C TRP A 184 -8.78 28.46 18.85
N GLY A 185 -9.13 28.30 20.13
CA GLY A 185 -9.14 27.01 20.84
C GLY A 185 -7.79 26.59 21.46
N ASN A 186 -6.73 27.36 21.27
CA ASN A 186 -5.36 27.05 21.69
C ASN A 186 -4.56 28.24 22.27
N ASN A 187 -5.25 29.28 22.76
CA ASN A 187 -4.65 30.49 23.34
C ASN A 187 -3.70 31.24 22.39
N GLU A 188 -3.97 31.18 21.09
CA GLU A 188 -3.30 31.98 20.07
C GLU A 188 -3.39 33.50 20.30
N LEU A 189 -2.29 34.20 20.09
CA LEU A 189 -2.16 35.64 20.43
C LEU A 189 -2.44 36.58 19.25
N GLN A 190 -2.53 36.04 18.03
CA GLN A 190 -2.71 36.82 16.83
C GLN A 190 -4.17 37.14 16.54
N ASN A 191 -4.38 38.29 15.92
CA ASN A 191 -5.61 38.65 15.24
C ASN A 191 -5.46 38.34 13.75
N TYR A 192 -6.20 37.35 13.25
CA TYR A 192 -6.17 37.05 11.81
C TYR A 192 -6.88 38.14 11.00
N SER A 193 -6.25 38.54 9.90
CA SER A 193 -6.74 39.61 9.02
C SER A 193 -6.68 39.20 7.54
N ASP A 194 -7.39 39.97 6.71
CA ASP A 194 -7.31 39.95 5.24
C ASP A 194 -6.39 41.06 4.69
N SER A 195 -5.57 41.68 5.55
CA SER A 195 -4.63 42.72 5.14
C SER A 195 -3.56 42.16 4.21
N GLN A 196 -3.22 42.90 3.16
CA GLN A 196 -2.09 42.58 2.27
C GLN A 196 -0.73 42.61 2.99
N ASN A 197 -0.66 43.14 4.21
CA ASN A 197 0.55 43.01 5.04
C ASN A 197 0.70 41.60 5.61
N ASN A 198 -0.41 40.87 5.81
CA ASN A 198 -0.43 39.53 6.38
C ASN A 198 -0.62 38.43 5.33
N VAL A 199 -1.44 38.65 4.29
CA VAL A 199 -1.70 37.66 3.24
C VAL A 199 -1.57 38.31 1.88
N PHE A 200 -0.55 37.91 1.12
CA PHE A 200 -0.30 38.47 -0.21
C PHE A 200 0.35 37.45 -1.13
N LEU A 201 0.14 37.62 -2.43
CA LEU A 201 0.80 36.83 -3.45
C LEU A 201 2.03 37.59 -3.96
N GLN A 202 3.18 36.91 -4.00
CA GLN A 202 4.42 37.48 -4.51
C GLN A 202 5.29 36.35 -5.06
N ASP A 203 5.87 36.57 -6.24
CA ASP A 203 6.80 35.64 -6.92
C ASP A 203 6.21 34.21 -7.08
N GLY A 204 4.93 34.12 -7.44
CA GLY A 204 4.23 32.84 -7.63
C GLY A 204 3.99 32.08 -6.32
N LYS A 205 3.90 32.79 -5.19
CA LYS A 205 3.77 32.18 -3.86
C LYS A 205 2.73 32.90 -3.03
N LEU A 206 1.99 32.12 -2.26
CA LEU A 206 1.24 32.62 -1.13
C LEU A 206 2.19 32.96 0.02
N ASN A 207 2.15 34.21 0.49
CA ASN A 207 2.86 34.65 1.67
C ASN A 207 1.86 34.90 2.80
N ILE A 208 1.98 34.13 3.88
CA ILE A 208 1.30 34.38 5.15
C ILE A 208 2.34 34.88 6.15
N LYS A 209 2.27 36.18 6.47
CA LYS A 209 3.25 36.88 7.28
C LYS A 209 2.67 37.27 8.63
N PRO A 210 3.12 36.66 9.74
CA PRO A 210 2.82 37.18 11.06
C PRO A 210 3.57 38.51 11.28
N ILE A 211 2.89 39.49 11.86
CA ILE A 211 3.45 40.80 12.18
C ILE A 211 3.22 41.07 13.66
N LYS A 212 4.25 41.53 14.37
CA LYS A 212 4.11 42.05 15.72
C LYS A 212 3.75 43.54 15.63
N GLU A 213 2.65 43.92 16.26
CA GLU A 213 2.13 45.30 16.27
C GLU A 213 1.96 45.75 17.71
N GLY A 214 2.89 46.58 18.21
CA GLY A 214 2.92 46.99 19.60
C GLY A 214 3.03 45.79 20.56
N SER A 215 2.03 45.61 21.41
CA SER A 215 1.91 44.46 22.33
C SER A 215 1.19 43.24 21.74
N GLY A 216 0.61 43.37 20.54
CA GLY A 216 -0.17 42.32 19.88
C GLY A 216 0.50 41.75 18.62
N TYR A 217 -0.24 40.88 17.95
CA TYR A 217 0.18 40.23 16.70
C TYR A 217 -0.97 40.22 15.69
N THR A 218 -0.65 40.39 14.41
CA THR A 218 -1.54 40.12 13.29
C THR A 218 -0.98 38.98 12.44
N SER A 219 -1.85 38.24 11.76
CA SER A 219 -1.43 37.16 10.85
C SER A 219 -2.51 36.90 9.81
N GLY A 220 -2.29 35.91 8.95
CA GLY A 220 -3.27 35.41 7.99
C GLY A 220 -3.74 34.00 8.31
N ARG A 221 -5.01 33.71 8.03
CA ARG A 221 -5.57 32.36 7.99
C ARG A 221 -6.52 32.28 6.81
N ILE A 222 -6.28 31.32 5.92
CA ILE A 222 -7.13 31.07 4.77
C ILE A 222 -7.60 29.62 4.80
N ILE A 223 -8.82 29.40 4.31
CA ILE A 223 -9.46 28.08 4.27
C ILE A 223 -10.15 27.88 2.93
N THR A 224 -10.38 26.62 2.55
CA THR A 224 -11.17 26.25 1.38
C THR A 224 -12.60 25.82 1.72
N SER A 225 -13.00 25.84 3.01
CA SER A 225 -14.33 25.43 3.45
C SER A 225 -15.46 26.14 2.68
N GLY A 226 -16.43 25.36 2.19
CA GLY A 226 -17.52 25.84 1.33
C GLY A 226 -17.09 26.29 -0.06
N LYS A 227 -15.85 25.98 -0.48
CA LYS A 227 -15.28 26.32 -1.80
C LYS A 227 -14.64 25.12 -2.48
N LYS A 228 -13.60 24.54 -1.88
CA LYS A 228 -12.92 23.32 -2.32
C LYS A 228 -12.84 22.35 -1.15
N GLU A 229 -13.54 21.24 -1.30
CA GLU A 229 -13.65 20.20 -0.27
C GLU A 229 -13.25 18.89 -0.91
N PHE A 230 -12.40 18.14 -0.22
CA PHE A 230 -11.79 16.92 -0.72
C PHE A 230 -12.22 15.76 0.17
N LYS A 231 -12.41 14.60 -0.44
CA LYS A 231 -12.63 13.35 0.27
C LYS A 231 -11.74 12.31 -0.39
N TYR A 232 -10.77 11.82 0.37
CA TYR A 232 -9.69 10.97 -0.13
C TYR A 232 -8.78 11.67 -1.14
N GLY A 233 -7.76 10.94 -1.60
CA GLY A 233 -6.75 11.44 -2.52
C GLY A 233 -5.47 11.88 -1.81
N ARG A 234 -4.57 12.44 -2.61
CA ARG A 234 -3.29 12.99 -2.17
C ARG A 234 -3.38 14.52 -2.15
N ILE A 235 -2.91 15.13 -1.07
CA ILE A 235 -2.81 16.59 -0.92
C ILE A 235 -1.35 16.93 -0.64
N ASP A 236 -0.69 17.55 -1.61
CA ASP A 236 0.67 18.06 -1.45
C ASP A 236 0.64 19.57 -1.22
N ILE A 237 1.42 20.05 -0.25
CA ILE A 237 1.61 21.47 0.03
C ILE A 237 3.10 21.77 0.09
N ARG A 238 3.58 22.60 -0.84
CA ARG A 238 4.96 23.10 -0.84
C ARG A 238 5.05 24.40 -0.07
N ALA A 239 5.68 24.38 1.10
CA ALA A 239 5.82 25.56 1.95
C ALA A 239 7.23 25.72 2.53
N LYS A 240 7.67 26.98 2.64
CA LYS A 240 8.82 27.35 3.47
C LYS A 240 8.30 27.86 4.81
N LEU A 241 8.60 27.12 5.88
CA LEU A 241 8.14 27.49 7.21
C LEU A 241 8.91 28.69 7.79
N PRO A 242 8.24 29.59 8.52
CA PRO A 242 8.90 30.71 9.18
C PRO A 242 9.76 30.21 10.35
N TYR A 243 11.02 30.65 10.42
CA TYR A 243 11.90 30.37 11.56
C TYR A 243 11.73 31.43 12.65
N GLY A 244 11.61 31.01 13.92
CA GLY A 244 11.55 31.91 15.07
C GLY A 244 10.76 31.38 16.26
N LYS A 245 11.12 31.83 17.46
CA LYS A 245 10.45 31.44 18.72
C LYS A 245 8.99 31.93 18.69
N ARG A 246 8.03 31.01 18.90
CA ARG A 246 6.57 31.27 18.91
C ARG A 246 5.92 31.55 17.54
N ASN A 247 6.55 31.17 16.44
CA ASN A 247 5.83 31.03 15.17
C ASN A 247 5.12 29.68 15.14
N LEU A 248 3.83 29.68 14.83
CA LEU A 248 3.04 28.48 14.56
C LEU A 248 2.58 28.56 13.10
N ALA A 249 3.10 27.66 12.27
CA ALA A 249 2.58 27.41 10.94
C ALA A 249 1.92 26.03 10.97
N SER A 250 0.72 25.94 10.40
CA SER A 250 -0.04 24.69 10.36
C SER A 250 -0.73 24.54 9.02
N PHE A 251 -0.77 23.31 8.55
CA PHE A 251 -1.58 22.86 7.42
C PHE A 251 -2.44 21.73 7.98
N VAL A 252 -3.75 21.89 7.89
CA VAL A 252 -4.70 20.98 8.54
C VAL A 252 -5.82 20.70 7.58
N ASP A 253 -6.10 19.41 7.37
CA ASP A 253 -7.36 18.98 6.79
C ASP A 253 -8.39 18.85 7.92
N ALA A 254 -9.54 19.49 7.76
CA ALA A 254 -10.59 19.54 8.77
C ALA A 254 -11.82 18.83 8.21
N TRP A 255 -12.11 17.65 8.77
CA TRP A 255 -13.25 16.79 8.43
C TRP A 255 -14.57 17.33 8.97
#